data_AF-A0A818BVY0-F1
#
_entry.id   AF-A0A818BVY0-F1
#
_cell.length_a   1.000
_cell.length_b   1.000
_cell.length_c   1.000
_cell.angle_alpha   90.00
_cell.angle_beta   90.00
_cell.angle_gamma   90.00
#
_symmetry.space_group_name_H-M   'P 1'
#
loop_
_entity.id
_entity.type
_entity.pdbx_description
1 polymer ?
#
loop_
_entity_poly.entity_id
_entity_poly.type
_entity_poly.pdbx_seq_one_letter_code
_entity_poly.pdbx_strand_id
1 'polypeptide(L)'
;MLKSSYLIRHSLFQLKRFIHLTIPSLTAGQTQYHGQKNSTWWEKYETHVDPVQTRTDLLNMDDLDERHYRPIKPVIPTYQSFSCFHDPIISRVIGILLREGDRELVEELMHKTFRTIKLIQIGKYNRAKTQEERDSIECNPVTLLKQAIKNATPIVRLTRIAKGGTLYSVPIPMSPTRGTYTAIRLLIDSTHDARPHDQRFWTLFAKEIMDAAQNQGRTVKKKQEIHRNAELNRAYAHFKWQK
;
A
#
# COMPACT_ATOMS: atom_id res chain seq x y z
N MET A 1 28.53 -39.77 1.78
CA MET A 1 29.12 -38.41 1.73
C MET A 1 28.08 -37.37 2.12
N LEU A 2 27.85 -37.10 3.41
CA LEU A 2 26.99 -35.99 3.90
C LEU A 2 27.18 -35.84 5.43
N LYS A 3 28.42 -35.63 5.89
CA LYS A 3 28.75 -35.38 7.31
C LYS A 3 29.82 -34.27 7.48
N SER A 4 29.85 -33.28 6.59
CA SER A 4 30.89 -32.23 6.60
C SER A 4 30.36 -30.80 6.70
N SER A 5 29.15 -30.60 7.22
CA SER A 5 28.54 -29.25 7.31
C SER A 5 28.22 -28.81 8.75
N TYR A 6 28.41 -29.68 9.75
CA TYR A 6 28.12 -29.38 11.16
C TYR A 6 29.33 -28.91 11.98
N LEU A 7 30.57 -29.10 11.48
CA LEU A 7 31.79 -28.71 12.20
C LEU A 7 32.20 -27.25 12.03
N ILE A 8 31.61 -26.51 11.08
CA ILE A 8 31.97 -25.11 10.80
C ILE A 8 31.17 -24.13 11.68
N ARG A 9 30.05 -24.56 12.28
CA ARG A 9 29.24 -23.70 13.17
C ARG A 9 29.64 -23.75 14.64
N HIS A 10 30.54 -24.64 15.05
CA HIS A 10 30.97 -24.76 16.46
C HIS A 10 32.31 -24.07 16.76
N SER A 11 33.17 -23.81 15.77
CA SER A 11 34.47 -23.14 15.99
C SER A 11 34.37 -21.61 16.11
N LEU A 12 33.29 -21.00 15.64
CA LEU A 12 33.05 -19.55 15.74
C LEU A 12 32.49 -19.12 17.11
N PHE A 13 32.08 -20.05 17.96
CA PHE A 13 31.53 -19.75 19.29
C PHE A 13 32.62 -19.73 20.40
N GLN A 14 33.81 -20.27 20.14
CA GLN A 14 34.92 -20.32 21.11
C GLN A 14 35.96 -19.20 20.94
N LEU A 15 35.95 -18.46 19.83
CA LEU A 15 36.86 -17.32 19.60
C LEU A 15 36.38 -16.00 20.24
N LYS A 16 35.20 -15.96 20.83
CA LYS A 16 34.66 -14.77 21.52
C LYS A 16 35.03 -14.65 23.00
N ARG A 17 35.85 -15.57 23.54
CA ARG A 17 36.17 -15.61 24.99
C ARG A 17 37.65 -15.38 25.33
N PHE A 18 38.45 -14.86 24.40
CA PHE A 18 39.90 -14.74 24.57
C PHE A 18 40.48 -13.35 24.27
N ILE A 19 39.72 -12.28 24.49
CA ILE A 19 40.25 -10.90 24.45
C ILE A 19 39.68 -10.14 25.64
N HIS A 20 40.18 -10.44 26.83
CA HIS A 20 39.94 -9.61 28.02
C HIS A 20 41.14 -9.66 28.96
N LEU A 21 42.32 -9.30 28.46
CA LEU A 21 43.45 -8.92 29.32
C LEU A 21 44.17 -7.70 28.73
N THR A 22 44.25 -6.68 29.58
CA THR A 22 45.17 -5.53 29.59
C THR A 22 45.08 -4.51 28.44
N ILE A 23 44.25 -3.49 28.64
CA ILE A 23 44.48 -2.14 28.09
C ILE A 23 44.42 -1.15 29.27
N PRO A 24 45.42 -0.27 29.44
CA PRO A 24 45.54 0.64 30.58
C PRO A 24 44.38 1.64 30.63
N SER A 25 43.93 1.95 31.85
CA SER A 25 42.89 2.92 32.17
C SER A 25 43.32 4.33 31.79
N LEU A 26 43.03 4.74 30.56
CA LEU A 26 42.99 6.14 30.17
C LEU A 26 41.75 6.77 30.80
N THR A 27 42.01 7.78 31.62
CA THR A 27 41.07 8.66 32.29
C THR A 27 39.92 9.02 31.36
N ALA A 28 38.70 8.62 31.73
CA ALA A 28 37.48 8.93 31.02
C ALA A 28 37.24 10.44 31.01
N GLY A 29 37.80 11.12 30.02
CA GLY A 29 37.22 12.37 29.54
C GLY A 29 35.80 12.03 29.10
N GLN A 30 34.80 12.52 29.84
CA GLN A 30 33.41 12.49 29.41
C GLN A 30 33.29 13.32 28.12
N THR A 31 33.59 12.72 26.97
CA THR A 31 33.01 13.20 25.71
C THR A 31 31.53 12.90 25.83
N GLN A 32 30.78 13.91 26.24
CA GLN A 32 29.33 13.91 26.08
C GLN A 32 29.07 13.69 24.59
N TYR A 33 28.71 12.47 24.21
CA TYR A 33 27.99 12.24 22.97
C TYR A 33 26.68 13.00 23.13
N HIS A 34 26.65 14.25 22.65
CA HIS A 34 25.40 14.87 22.24
C HIS A 34 24.89 13.99 21.12
N GLY A 35 24.03 13.03 21.47
CA GLY A 35 23.23 12.29 20.51
C GLY A 35 22.37 13.29 19.75
N GLN A 36 22.93 13.87 18.69
CA GLN A 36 22.15 14.46 17.62
C GLN A 36 21.15 13.38 17.25
N LYS A 37 19.85 13.63 17.51
CA LYS A 37 18.78 12.76 17.02
C LYS A 37 19.11 12.45 15.58
N ASN A 38 19.19 11.18 15.19
CA ASN A 38 19.53 10.77 13.83
C ASN A 38 18.69 11.59 12.85
N SER A 39 19.28 12.65 12.28
CA SER A 39 18.56 13.56 11.41
C SER A 39 18.22 12.74 10.19
N THR A 40 16.94 12.47 10.01
CA THR A 40 16.60 11.54 8.95
C THR A 40 16.85 12.23 7.62
N TRP A 41 17.32 11.51 6.59
CA TRP A 41 17.82 12.13 5.36
C TRP A 41 16.82 13.09 4.69
N TRP A 42 15.52 12.95 4.95
CA TRP A 42 14.46 13.84 4.46
C TRP A 42 14.38 15.21 5.16
N GLU A 43 14.91 15.36 6.37
CA GLU A 43 15.02 16.65 7.07
C GLU A 43 15.90 17.64 6.28
N LYS A 44 16.84 17.11 5.49
CA LYS A 44 17.65 17.90 4.55
C LYS A 44 16.81 18.66 3.50
N TYR A 45 15.62 18.18 3.20
CA TYR A 45 14.77 18.69 2.12
C TYR A 45 13.53 19.46 2.62
N GLU A 46 13.47 19.85 3.89
CA GLU A 46 12.32 20.57 4.47
C GLU A 46 12.05 21.91 3.76
N THR A 47 13.11 22.61 3.35
CA THR A 47 13.02 23.88 2.61
C THR A 47 12.74 23.72 1.12
N HIS A 48 12.85 22.50 0.58
CA HIS A 48 12.73 22.24 -0.85
C HIS A 48 11.27 22.04 -1.26
N VAL A 49 10.94 22.44 -2.49
CA VAL A 49 9.60 22.29 -3.07
C VAL A 49 9.51 20.94 -3.80
N ASP A 50 8.34 20.31 -3.76
CA ASP A 50 8.10 19.05 -4.48
C ASP A 50 8.15 19.28 -6.00
N PRO A 51 8.78 18.38 -6.78
CA PRO A 51 8.86 18.52 -8.23
C PRO A 51 7.49 18.42 -8.89
N VAL A 52 7.37 18.97 -10.09
CA VAL A 52 6.19 18.81 -10.95
C VAL A 52 6.05 17.33 -11.30
N GLN A 53 4.86 16.75 -11.10
CA GLN A 53 4.62 15.31 -11.30
C GLN A 53 3.94 15.00 -12.63
N THR A 54 3.08 15.89 -13.13
CA THR A 54 2.30 15.63 -14.34
C THR A 54 2.62 16.64 -15.43
N ARG A 55 2.60 16.19 -16.69
CA ARG A 55 2.71 17.08 -17.85
C ARG A 55 1.62 18.16 -17.86
N THR A 56 0.42 17.84 -17.43
CA THR A 56 -0.69 18.81 -17.33
C THR A 56 -0.39 19.91 -16.33
N ASP A 57 0.18 19.54 -15.19
CA ASP A 57 0.56 20.50 -14.15
C ASP A 57 1.61 21.44 -14.73
N LEU A 58 2.62 20.90 -15.43
CA LEU A 58 3.65 21.71 -16.09
C LEU A 58 3.08 22.75 -17.08
N LEU A 59 2.00 22.41 -17.79
CA LEU A 59 1.36 23.31 -18.75
C LEU A 59 0.50 24.39 -18.07
N ASN A 60 0.00 24.11 -16.88
CA ASN A 60 -0.86 25.00 -16.10
C ASN A 60 -0.07 25.69 -14.97
N MET A 61 1.24 25.87 -15.13
CA MET A 61 2.08 26.50 -14.13
C MET A 61 1.81 28.01 -14.10
N ASP A 62 1.65 28.55 -12.90
CA ASP A 62 1.60 29.99 -12.69
C ASP A 62 3.00 30.58 -12.84
N ASP A 63 3.08 31.79 -13.43
CA ASP A 63 4.35 32.52 -13.60
C ASP A 63 5.07 32.81 -12.27
N LEU A 64 4.33 32.79 -11.15
CA LEU A 64 4.83 33.04 -9.80
C LEU A 64 5.06 31.77 -8.95
N ASP A 65 5.18 30.58 -9.57
CA ASP A 65 5.37 29.31 -8.85
C ASP A 65 6.62 29.33 -7.95
N GLU A 66 6.49 28.75 -6.74
CA GLU A 66 7.50 28.67 -5.69
C GLU A 66 8.81 28.01 -6.13
N ARG A 67 8.73 27.16 -7.15
CA ARG A 67 9.84 26.39 -7.68
C ARG A 67 10.89 27.22 -8.40
N HIS A 68 10.58 28.45 -8.81
CA HIS A 68 11.55 29.33 -9.47
C HIS A 68 12.62 29.85 -8.50
N TYR A 69 12.26 30.01 -7.23
CA TYR A 69 13.10 30.64 -6.20
C TYR A 69 13.50 29.68 -5.07
N ARG A 70 12.85 28.52 -4.96
CA ARG A 70 13.19 27.49 -3.96
C ARG A 70 13.83 26.28 -4.63
N PRO A 71 14.80 25.62 -3.97
CA PRO A 71 15.39 24.41 -4.51
C PRO A 71 14.34 23.29 -4.59
N ILE A 72 14.41 22.47 -5.64
CA ILE A 72 13.41 21.43 -5.92
C ILE A 72 13.92 20.09 -5.38
N LYS A 73 13.02 19.29 -4.78
CA LYS A 73 13.34 17.94 -4.33
C LYS A 73 13.64 17.03 -5.53
N PRO A 74 14.54 16.04 -5.36
CA PRO A 74 14.72 15.03 -6.39
C PRO A 74 13.40 14.30 -6.64
N VAL A 75 13.10 14.02 -7.91
CA VAL A 75 11.96 13.16 -8.28
C VAL A 75 12.23 11.77 -7.71
N ILE A 76 11.24 11.21 -7.00
CA ILE A 76 11.31 9.84 -6.48
C ILE A 76 10.69 8.92 -7.54
N PRO A 77 11.49 8.22 -8.37
CA PRO A 77 10.99 7.52 -9.54
C PRO A 77 10.14 6.29 -9.20
N THR A 78 10.25 5.78 -7.96
CA THR A 78 9.63 4.51 -7.55
C THR A 78 8.10 4.52 -7.66
N TYR A 79 7.46 5.68 -7.54
CA TYR A 79 6.00 5.77 -7.57
C TYR A 79 5.45 6.75 -8.61
N GLN A 80 6.31 7.48 -9.31
CA GLN A 80 5.95 8.61 -10.15
C GLN A 80 6.72 8.54 -11.46
N SER A 81 5.99 8.58 -12.58
CA SER A 81 6.57 8.58 -13.91
C SER A 81 5.71 9.46 -14.82
N PHE A 82 6.36 10.16 -15.75
CA PHE A 82 5.68 11.03 -16.74
C PHE A 82 5.11 10.26 -17.95
N SER A 83 5.21 8.92 -17.94
CA SER A 83 4.69 8.08 -19.03
C SER A 83 3.17 8.20 -19.12
N CYS A 84 2.64 8.24 -20.34
CA CYS A 84 1.19 8.22 -20.59
C CYS A 84 0.51 6.94 -20.09
N PHE A 85 1.26 5.86 -19.89
CA PHE A 85 0.77 4.59 -19.35
C PHE A 85 0.82 4.51 -17.82
N HIS A 86 1.37 5.54 -17.15
CA HIS A 86 1.47 5.55 -15.70
C HIS A 86 0.13 5.91 -15.05
N ASP A 87 -0.41 4.99 -14.24
CA ASP A 87 -1.57 5.26 -13.39
C ASP A 87 -1.16 5.29 -11.91
N PRO A 88 -1.44 6.38 -11.16
CA PRO A 88 -1.06 6.52 -9.76
C PRO A 88 -1.81 5.55 -8.83
N ILE A 89 -2.96 5.03 -9.28
CA ILE A 89 -3.72 4.00 -8.54
C ILE A 89 -3.00 2.65 -8.66
N ILE A 90 -2.52 2.28 -9.85
CA ILE A 90 -1.78 1.03 -10.06
C ILE A 90 -0.46 1.07 -9.30
N SER A 91 0.25 2.22 -9.35
CA SER A 91 1.46 2.47 -8.57
C SER A 91 1.24 2.24 -7.07
N ARG A 92 0.12 2.73 -6.52
CA ARG A 92 -0.27 2.50 -5.12
C ARG A 92 -0.56 1.02 -4.83
N VAL A 93 -1.24 0.30 -5.73
CA VAL A 93 -1.49 -1.14 -5.59
C VAL A 93 -0.18 -1.92 -5.55
N ILE A 94 0.74 -1.63 -6.47
CA ILE A 94 2.08 -2.23 -6.51
C ILE A 94 2.81 -1.96 -5.19
N GLY A 95 2.79 -0.72 -4.70
CA GLY A 95 3.43 -0.35 -3.43
C GLY A 95 2.88 -1.09 -2.22
N ILE A 96 1.59 -1.41 -2.18
CA ILE A 96 0.97 -2.18 -1.09
C ILE A 96 1.23 -3.68 -1.22
N LEU A 97 1.35 -4.20 -2.45
CA LEU A 97 1.72 -5.60 -2.72
C LEU A 97 3.20 -5.89 -2.48
N LEU A 98 4.06 -4.88 -2.60
CA LEU A 98 5.51 -5.00 -2.46
C LEU A 98 5.90 -5.59 -1.11
N ARG A 99 6.71 -6.65 -1.15
CA ARG A 99 7.36 -7.26 0.00
C ARG A 99 8.85 -7.37 -0.30
N GLU A 100 9.69 -7.14 0.70
CA GLU A 100 11.15 -7.27 0.61
C GLU A 100 11.85 -6.40 -0.45
N GLY A 101 11.11 -5.52 -1.15
CA GLY A 101 11.64 -4.68 -2.21
C GLY A 101 11.52 -5.28 -3.62
N ASP A 102 10.91 -6.47 -3.78
CA ASP A 102 10.80 -7.18 -5.05
C ASP A 102 9.75 -6.57 -5.98
N ARG A 103 10.09 -5.44 -6.60
CA ARG A 103 9.17 -4.68 -7.45
C ARG A 103 8.87 -5.37 -8.77
N GLU A 104 9.89 -5.92 -9.41
CA GLU A 104 9.77 -6.58 -10.72
C GLU A 104 8.75 -7.73 -10.67
N LEU A 105 8.81 -8.54 -9.61
CA LEU A 105 7.87 -9.64 -9.38
C LEU A 105 6.42 -9.10 -9.26
N VAL A 106 6.21 -8.03 -8.50
CA VAL A 106 4.87 -7.46 -8.31
C VAL A 106 4.35 -6.85 -9.60
N GLU A 107 5.19 -6.18 -10.38
CA GLU A 107 4.83 -5.67 -11.71
C GLU A 107 4.44 -6.83 -12.64
N GLU A 108 5.23 -7.91 -12.67
CA GLU A 108 4.90 -9.11 -13.46
C GLU A 108 3.56 -9.73 -13.03
N LEU A 109 3.30 -9.82 -11.72
CA LEU A 109 2.04 -10.32 -11.18
C LEU A 109 0.86 -9.44 -11.59
N MET A 110 1.01 -8.11 -11.51
CA MET A 110 -0.02 -7.16 -11.93
C MET A 110 -0.30 -7.24 -13.43
N HIS A 111 0.74 -7.37 -14.26
CA HIS A 111 0.58 -7.60 -15.69
C HIS A 111 -0.15 -8.91 -15.99
N LYS A 112 0.18 -10.00 -15.27
CA LYS A 112 -0.52 -11.28 -15.37
C LYS A 112 -1.99 -11.16 -14.96
N THR A 113 -2.30 -10.42 -13.89
CA THR A 113 -3.69 -10.14 -13.46
C THR A 113 -4.46 -9.38 -14.53
N PHE A 114 -3.91 -8.30 -15.08
CA PHE A 114 -4.62 -7.54 -16.11
C PHE A 114 -4.80 -8.36 -17.39
N ARG A 115 -3.81 -9.18 -17.75
CA ARG A 115 -3.94 -10.14 -18.84
C ARG A 115 -5.10 -11.11 -18.61
N THR A 116 -5.22 -11.70 -17.41
CA THR A 116 -6.31 -12.65 -17.12
C THR A 116 -7.68 -11.98 -17.13
N ILE A 117 -7.82 -10.78 -16.54
CA ILE A 117 -9.08 -10.01 -16.59
C ILE A 117 -9.47 -9.75 -18.05
N LYS A 118 -8.53 -9.25 -18.86
CA LYS A 118 -8.78 -8.93 -20.27
C LYS A 118 -9.21 -10.18 -21.06
N LEU A 119 -8.56 -11.32 -20.84
CA LEU A 119 -8.93 -12.59 -21.49
C LEU A 119 -10.35 -13.04 -21.10
N ILE A 120 -10.72 -12.94 -19.83
CA ILE A 120 -12.05 -13.32 -19.36
C ILE A 120 -13.11 -12.40 -19.97
N GLN A 121 -12.89 -11.08 -19.96
CA GLN A 121 -13.85 -10.11 -20.52
C GLN A 121 -14.00 -10.24 -22.03
N ILE A 122 -12.90 -10.41 -22.78
CA ILE A 122 -12.97 -10.69 -24.24
C ILE A 122 -13.73 -11.99 -24.48
N GLY A 123 -13.50 -13.03 -23.67
CA GLY A 123 -14.24 -14.28 -23.75
C GLY A 123 -15.74 -14.10 -23.46
N LYS A 124 -16.16 -13.15 -22.62
CA LYS A 124 -17.57 -12.81 -22.40
C LYS A 124 -18.13 -12.03 -23.58
N TYR A 125 -17.41 -11.01 -24.06
CA TYR A 125 -17.77 -10.19 -25.21
C TYR A 125 -18.02 -11.03 -26.46
N ASN A 126 -17.15 -12.00 -26.74
CA ASN A 126 -17.28 -12.88 -27.92
C ASN A 126 -18.46 -13.85 -27.81
N ARG A 127 -18.89 -14.22 -26.59
CA ARG A 127 -20.03 -15.11 -26.36
C ARG A 127 -21.39 -14.37 -26.37
N ALA A 128 -21.39 -13.06 -26.13
CA ALA A 128 -22.58 -12.24 -26.17
C ALA A 128 -23.18 -12.23 -27.59
N LYS A 129 -24.49 -12.48 -27.67
CA LYS A 129 -25.22 -12.58 -28.94
C LYS A 129 -25.81 -11.25 -29.37
N THR A 130 -26.24 -10.45 -28.40
CA THR A 130 -26.89 -9.15 -28.63
C THR A 130 -25.85 -8.03 -28.56
N GLN A 131 -26.05 -6.98 -29.34
CA GLN A 131 -25.16 -5.81 -29.33
C GLN A 131 -25.20 -5.06 -27.98
N GLU A 132 -26.38 -4.96 -27.36
CA GLU A 132 -26.55 -4.31 -26.05
C GLU A 132 -25.72 -4.98 -24.94
N GLU A 133 -25.65 -6.32 -24.94
CA GLU A 133 -24.83 -7.08 -24.00
C GLU A 133 -23.35 -6.77 -24.19
N ARG A 134 -22.91 -6.62 -25.44
CA ARG A 134 -21.51 -6.29 -25.76
C ARG A 134 -21.11 -4.92 -25.25
N ASP A 135 -21.97 -3.94 -25.42
CA ASP A 135 -21.71 -2.55 -25.00
C ASP A 135 -21.66 -2.43 -23.47
N SER A 136 -22.36 -3.30 -22.74
CA SER A 136 -22.32 -3.36 -21.28
C SER A 136 -21.00 -3.93 -20.70
N ILE A 137 -20.22 -4.66 -21.52
CA ILE A 137 -19.03 -5.38 -21.06
C ILE A 137 -17.80 -4.49 -21.18
N GLU A 138 -17.35 -3.99 -20.04
CA GLU A 138 -16.11 -3.23 -19.94
C GLU A 138 -14.89 -4.16 -20.09
N CYS A 139 -14.13 -3.99 -21.18
CA CYS A 139 -12.96 -4.81 -21.50
C CYS A 139 -11.64 -4.25 -20.93
N ASN A 140 -11.62 -2.98 -20.48
CA ASN A 140 -10.42 -2.38 -19.95
C ASN A 140 -10.19 -2.82 -18.48
N PRO A 141 -9.07 -3.49 -18.15
CA PRO A 141 -8.84 -3.97 -16.79
C PRO A 141 -8.57 -2.82 -15.80
N VAL A 142 -8.08 -1.68 -16.27
CA VAL A 142 -7.78 -0.52 -15.42
C VAL A 142 -9.05 0.15 -14.93
N THR A 143 -10.06 0.29 -15.81
CA THR A 143 -11.36 0.87 -15.44
C THR A 143 -12.09 -0.04 -14.45
N LEU A 144 -12.04 -1.36 -14.67
CA LEU A 144 -12.56 -2.35 -13.72
C LEU A 144 -11.87 -2.28 -12.36
N LEU A 145 -10.55 -2.14 -12.31
CA LEU A 145 -9.82 -1.97 -11.05
C LEU A 145 -10.24 -0.68 -10.32
N LYS A 146 -10.33 0.45 -11.04
CA LYS A 146 -10.78 1.73 -10.47
C LYS A 146 -12.21 1.62 -9.92
N GLN A 147 -13.10 0.94 -10.64
CA GLN A 147 -14.47 0.69 -10.21
C GLN A 147 -14.54 -0.23 -8.99
N ALA A 148 -13.76 -1.32 -8.98
CA ALA A 148 -13.66 -2.23 -7.85
C ALA A 148 -13.18 -1.50 -6.58
N ILE A 149 -12.16 -0.65 -6.69
CA ILE A 149 -11.66 0.16 -5.57
C ILE A 149 -12.74 1.14 -5.08
N LYS A 150 -13.46 1.81 -5.99
CA LYS A 150 -14.56 2.72 -5.63
C LYS A 150 -15.64 1.98 -4.83
N ASN A 151 -16.03 0.80 -5.29
CA ASN A 151 -17.02 -0.04 -4.62
C ASN A 151 -16.52 -0.54 -3.25
N ALA A 152 -15.25 -0.92 -3.14
CA ALA A 152 -14.61 -1.41 -1.92
C ALA A 152 -14.27 -0.30 -0.90
N THR A 153 -14.31 0.97 -1.29
CA THR A 153 -13.93 2.09 -0.42
C THR A 153 -14.92 2.26 0.74
N PRO A 154 -14.49 2.12 2.01
CA PRO A 154 -15.34 2.42 3.16
C PRO A 154 -15.36 3.93 3.44
N ILE A 155 -16.50 4.44 3.87
CA ILE A 155 -16.68 5.88 4.17
C ILE A 155 -16.30 6.20 5.63
N VAL A 156 -16.46 5.23 6.53
CA VAL A 156 -16.27 5.40 7.97
C VAL A 156 -15.33 4.31 8.48
N ARG A 157 -14.50 4.65 9.47
CA ARG A 157 -13.69 3.70 10.23
C ARG A 157 -13.97 3.83 11.71
N LEU A 158 -13.66 2.78 12.47
CA LEU A 158 -13.66 2.83 13.92
C LEU A 158 -12.28 3.25 14.43
N THR A 159 -12.26 4.10 15.46
CA THR A 159 -11.06 4.48 16.21
C THR A 159 -11.29 4.19 17.68
N ARG A 160 -10.30 3.63 18.36
CA ARG A 160 -10.38 3.39 19.81
C ARG A 160 -10.08 4.70 20.54
N ILE A 161 -10.98 5.13 21.42
CA ILE A 161 -10.82 6.33 22.26
C ILE A 161 -11.03 5.92 23.72
N ALA A 162 -10.09 6.31 24.59
CA ALA A 162 -10.19 6.06 26.03
C ALA A 162 -11.00 7.16 26.70
N LYS A 163 -12.03 6.80 27.46
CA LYS A 163 -12.82 7.74 28.28
C LYS A 163 -13.28 7.07 29.57
N GLY A 164 -13.08 7.75 30.70
CA GLY A 164 -13.51 7.25 32.02
C GLY A 164 -12.96 5.85 32.36
N GLY A 165 -11.72 5.54 31.95
CA GLY A 165 -11.08 4.24 32.20
C GLY A 165 -11.51 3.10 31.28
N THR A 166 -12.38 3.33 30.29
CA THR A 166 -12.80 2.32 29.29
C THR A 166 -12.44 2.76 27.86
N LEU A 167 -12.30 1.77 26.96
CA LEU A 167 -11.97 2.02 25.55
C LEU A 167 -13.23 1.87 24.68
N TYR A 168 -13.68 2.95 24.09
CA TYR A 168 -14.82 2.96 23.16
C TYR A 168 -14.36 2.90 21.70
N SER A 169 -15.11 2.20 20.87
CA SER A 169 -14.91 2.22 19.42
C SER A 169 -15.77 3.32 18.80
N VAL A 170 -15.15 4.42 18.41
CA VAL A 170 -15.82 5.62 17.92
C VAL A 170 -15.76 5.67 16.39
N PRO A 171 -16.90 5.82 15.69
CA PRO A 171 -16.92 5.97 14.24
C PRO A 171 -16.40 7.36 13.82
N ILE A 172 -15.44 7.37 12.89
CA ILE A 172 -14.81 8.58 12.34
C ILE A 172 -14.87 8.50 10.80
N PRO A 173 -15.27 9.58 10.09
CA PRO A 173 -15.24 9.61 8.63
C PRO A 173 -13.80 9.45 8.13
N MET A 174 -13.62 8.70 7.05
CA MET A 174 -12.32 8.48 6.44
C MET A 174 -11.98 9.58 5.43
N SER A 175 -10.73 10.02 5.44
CA SER A 175 -10.16 10.82 4.35
C SER A 175 -10.11 9.98 3.06
N PRO A 176 -10.33 10.57 1.86
CA PRO A 176 -10.35 9.83 0.60
C PRO A 176 -9.05 9.04 0.33
N THR A 177 -7.89 9.62 0.67
CA THR A 177 -6.58 8.95 0.53
C THR A 177 -6.51 7.70 1.42
N ARG A 178 -7.04 7.79 2.65
CA ARG A 178 -7.09 6.65 3.57
C ARG A 178 -8.12 5.61 3.13
N GLY A 179 -9.28 6.05 2.66
CA GLY A 179 -10.33 5.17 2.15
C GLY A 179 -9.85 4.33 0.97
N THR A 180 -9.19 4.96 -0.02
CA THR A 180 -8.59 4.25 -1.16
C THR A 180 -7.51 3.26 -0.73
N TYR A 181 -6.64 3.64 0.22
CA TYR A 181 -5.65 2.73 0.81
C TYR A 181 -6.32 1.52 1.47
N THR A 182 -7.34 1.74 2.31
CA THR A 182 -8.07 0.66 2.97
C THR A 182 -8.77 -0.25 1.96
N ALA A 183 -9.35 0.30 0.88
CA ALA A 183 -9.99 -0.47 -0.17
C ALA A 183 -9.00 -1.42 -0.88
N ILE A 184 -7.83 -0.90 -1.27
CA ILE A 184 -6.78 -1.70 -1.92
C ILE A 184 -6.29 -2.79 -0.98
N ARG A 185 -6.05 -2.44 0.28
CA ARG A 185 -5.64 -3.42 1.29
C ARG A 185 -6.68 -4.52 1.49
N LEU A 186 -7.96 -4.17 1.57
CA LEU A 186 -9.04 -5.16 1.69
C LEU A 186 -9.09 -6.12 0.50
N LEU A 187 -8.90 -5.62 -0.73
CA LEU A 187 -8.82 -6.45 -1.95
C LEU A 187 -7.66 -7.45 -1.88
N ILE A 188 -6.48 -7.00 -1.46
CA ILE A 188 -5.30 -7.86 -1.34
C ILE A 188 -5.52 -8.90 -0.23
N ASP A 189 -5.97 -8.46 0.94
CA ASP A 189 -6.22 -9.34 2.09
C ASP A 189 -7.29 -10.39 1.76
N SER A 190 -8.41 -10.01 1.11
CA SER A 190 -9.44 -10.98 0.70
C SER A 190 -8.93 -12.02 -0.29
N THR A 191 -8.00 -11.66 -1.16
CA THR A 191 -7.40 -12.62 -2.11
C THR A 191 -6.40 -13.55 -1.46
N HIS A 192 -5.71 -13.09 -0.42
CA HIS A 192 -4.86 -13.94 0.40
C HIS A 192 -5.70 -14.94 1.21
N ASP A 193 -6.76 -14.46 1.85
CA ASP A 193 -7.69 -15.30 2.64
C ASP A 193 -8.45 -16.31 1.78
N ALA A 194 -8.66 -16.01 0.50
CA ALA A 194 -9.34 -16.87 -0.45
C ALA A 194 -8.44 -17.89 -1.13
N ARG A 195 -7.14 -17.90 -0.85
CA ARG A 195 -6.17 -18.70 -1.61
C ARG A 195 -6.21 -20.18 -1.23
N PRO A 196 -6.79 -21.08 -2.05
CA PRO A 196 -6.47 -22.50 -1.94
C PRO A 196 -5.01 -22.72 -2.35
N HIS A 197 -4.38 -23.76 -1.82
CA HIS A 197 -2.95 -24.04 -2.03
C HIS A 197 -2.54 -24.15 -3.51
N ASP A 198 -3.46 -24.54 -4.39
CA ASP A 198 -3.18 -24.83 -5.80
C ASP A 198 -3.39 -23.65 -6.76
N GLN A 199 -4.03 -22.56 -6.31
CA GLN A 199 -4.30 -21.42 -7.20
C GLN A 199 -3.22 -20.33 -7.11
N ARG A 200 -2.90 -19.79 -8.28
CA ARG A 200 -1.95 -18.68 -8.44
C ARG A 200 -2.59 -17.38 -7.95
N PHE A 201 -1.77 -16.48 -7.40
CA PHE A 201 -2.28 -15.22 -6.84
C PHE A 201 -2.96 -14.35 -7.89
N TRP A 202 -2.36 -14.18 -9.07
CA TRP A 202 -2.87 -13.27 -10.11
C TRP A 202 -4.25 -13.69 -10.65
N THR A 203 -4.56 -14.99 -10.69
CA THR A 203 -5.88 -15.50 -11.12
C THR A 203 -6.95 -15.21 -10.08
N LEU A 204 -6.63 -15.38 -8.79
CA LEU A 204 -7.53 -15.05 -7.69
C LEU A 204 -7.77 -13.54 -7.59
N PHE A 205 -6.70 -12.75 -7.69
CA PHE A 205 -6.77 -11.29 -7.68
C PHE A 205 -7.63 -10.75 -8.82
N ALA A 206 -7.50 -11.32 -10.02
CA ALA A 206 -8.34 -10.98 -11.16
C ALA A 206 -9.83 -11.26 -10.91
N LYS A 207 -10.13 -12.44 -10.36
CA LYS A 207 -11.52 -12.82 -10.03
C LYS A 207 -12.11 -11.87 -8.98
N GLU A 208 -11.38 -11.61 -7.91
CA GLU A 208 -11.87 -10.72 -6.85
C GLU A 208 -12.09 -9.29 -7.35
N ILE A 209 -11.22 -8.76 -8.23
CA ILE A 209 -11.43 -7.44 -8.86
C ILE A 209 -12.74 -7.43 -9.67
N MET A 210 -12.99 -8.47 -10.47
CA MET A 210 -14.20 -8.56 -11.28
C MET A 210 -15.46 -8.66 -10.40
N ASP A 211 -15.42 -9.49 -9.36
CA ASP A 211 -16.53 -9.65 -8.41
C ASP A 211 -16.80 -8.33 -7.67
N ALA A 212 -15.75 -7.65 -7.19
CA ALA A 212 -15.85 -6.36 -6.51
C ALA A 212 -16.36 -5.23 -7.41
N ALA A 213 -16.00 -5.23 -8.70
CA ALA A 213 -16.54 -4.28 -9.67
C ALA A 213 -18.07 -4.43 -9.84
N GLN A 214 -18.61 -5.62 -9.64
CA GLN A 214 -20.04 -5.92 -9.65
C GLN A 214 -20.71 -5.81 -8.27
N ASN A 215 -20.04 -5.21 -7.28
CA ASN A 215 -20.49 -5.12 -5.88
C ASN A 215 -20.68 -6.50 -5.20
N GLN A 216 -19.98 -7.52 -5.67
CA GLN A 216 -19.98 -8.86 -5.12
C GLN A 216 -18.58 -9.21 -4.58
N GLY A 217 -18.43 -10.43 -4.05
CA GLY A 217 -17.15 -10.91 -3.53
C GLY A 217 -16.93 -10.65 -2.03
N ARG A 218 -15.76 -11.07 -1.55
CA ARG A 218 -15.40 -11.03 -0.13
C ARG A 218 -15.00 -9.63 0.31
N THR A 219 -14.39 -8.87 -0.60
CA THR A 219 -13.97 -7.49 -0.37
C THR A 219 -15.14 -6.59 0.02
N VAL A 220 -16.24 -6.68 -0.74
CA VAL A 220 -17.44 -5.87 -0.49
C VAL A 220 -18.11 -6.28 0.82
N LYS A 221 -18.12 -7.58 1.15
CA LYS A 221 -18.59 -8.06 2.46
C LYS A 221 -17.79 -7.47 3.62
N LYS A 222 -16.45 -7.48 3.54
CA LYS A 222 -15.59 -6.85 4.56
C LYS A 222 -15.86 -5.35 4.71
N LYS A 223 -16.08 -4.62 3.60
CA LYS A 223 -16.52 -3.21 3.65
C LYS A 223 -17.87 -3.07 4.38
N GLN A 224 -18.85 -3.91 4.05
CA GLN A 224 -20.17 -3.89 4.69
C GLN A 224 -20.08 -4.20 6.20
N GLU A 225 -19.22 -5.13 6.60
CA GLU A 225 -18.94 -5.42 8.02
C GLU A 225 -18.37 -4.20 8.76
N ILE A 226 -17.46 -3.45 8.14
CA ILE A 226 -16.94 -2.20 8.72
C ILE A 226 -18.08 -1.19 8.93
N HIS A 227 -18.98 -1.05 7.94
CA HIS A 227 -20.12 -0.15 8.06
C HIS A 227 -21.12 -0.59 9.12
N ARG A 228 -21.46 -1.88 9.17
CA ARG A 228 -22.32 -2.46 10.20
C ARG A 228 -21.73 -2.22 11.60
N ASN A 229 -20.43 -2.46 11.77
CA ASN A 229 -19.76 -2.23 13.05
C ASN A 229 -19.71 -0.74 13.42
N ALA A 230 -19.58 0.16 12.43
CA ALA A 230 -19.67 1.59 12.67
C ALA A 230 -21.08 2.04 13.07
N GLU A 231 -22.11 1.44 12.47
CA GLU A 231 -23.52 1.72 12.77
C GLU A 231 -23.91 1.27 14.18
N LEU A 232 -23.48 0.07 14.59
CA LEU A 232 -23.68 -0.44 15.96
C LEU A 232 -23.11 0.51 17.03
N ASN A 233 -22.03 1.23 16.70
CA ASN A 233 -21.34 2.16 17.60
C ASN A 233 -21.68 3.64 17.35
N ARG A 234 -22.77 3.93 16.61
CA ARG A 234 -23.16 5.29 16.24
C ARG A 234 -23.36 6.21 17.45
N ALA A 235 -23.84 5.67 18.57
CA ALA A 235 -24.06 6.44 19.80
C ALA A 235 -22.79 7.14 20.31
N TYR A 236 -21.61 6.53 20.11
CA TYR A 236 -20.33 7.04 20.61
C TYR A 236 -19.70 8.10 19.71
N ALA A 237 -20.34 8.51 18.60
CA ALA A 237 -19.78 9.50 17.66
C ALA A 237 -19.40 10.84 18.33
N HIS A 238 -20.10 11.22 19.40
CA HIS A 238 -19.85 12.45 20.15
C HIS A 238 -18.51 12.46 20.91
N PHE A 239 -17.92 11.29 21.21
CA PHE A 239 -16.61 11.18 21.86
C PHE A 239 -15.44 11.61 20.97
N LYS A 240 -15.67 11.93 19.68
CA LYS A 240 -14.62 12.41 18.78
C LYS A 240 -14.03 13.76 19.19
N TRP A 241 -14.84 14.65 19.77
CA TRP A 241 -14.48 16.06 19.96
C TRP A 241 -14.28 16.47 21.42
N GLN A 242 -14.81 15.67 22.35
CA GLN A 242 -14.66 15.91 23.78
C GLN A 242 -13.30 15.39 24.22
N LYS A 243 -12.36 16.31 24.47
CA LYS A 243 -11.11 16.04 25.18
C LYS A 243 -11.38 15.84 26.66
#